data_AF-A0A957SP31-F1
#
_entry.id   AF-A0A957SP31-F1
#
_cell.length_a   1.000
_cell.length_b   1.000
_cell.length_c   1.000
_cell.angle_alpha   90.00
_cell.angle_beta   90.00
_cell.angle_gamma   90.00
#
_symmetry.space_group_name_H-M   'P 1'
#
loop_
_entity.id
_entity.type
_entity.pdbx_description
1 polymer ?
#
loop_
_entity_poly.entity_id
_entity_poly.type
_entity_poly.pdbx_seq_one_letter_code
_entity_poly.pdbx_strand_id
1 'polypeptide(L)'
;MSSAQERLSRLHGLGTRRKRSASDRKPTAGEAESPAASASFTRSTAPLHQELPLHANAATTGPIEALTPGRVIENSSGICYEVMQSYPLAHIRGPGPLSTLLSHTPSLFHRFHPQYNLQNVAQFHNAAFIDTETTGLGGGAGVYCFMVGVGQFERYGELAGAQDEPTHFVVRQLFMRNPGEESALLVALA
;
A
#
# COMPACT_ATOMS: atom_id res chain seq x y z
N MET A 1 33.83 -17.09 15.80
CA MET A 1 32.54 -16.36 15.88
C MET A 1 31.58 -17.04 14.91
N SER A 2 30.70 -17.92 15.41
CA SER A 2 29.76 -18.71 14.58
C SER A 2 28.44 -17.94 14.42
N SER A 3 27.97 -17.81 13.18
CA SER A 3 26.81 -16.99 12.83
C SER A 3 25.48 -17.65 13.24
N ALA A 4 24.44 -16.85 13.45
CA ALA A 4 23.11 -17.33 13.87
C ALA A 4 22.51 -18.38 12.91
N GLN A 5 22.85 -18.32 11.61
CA GLN A 5 22.44 -19.30 10.61
C GLN A 5 23.07 -20.68 10.85
N GLU A 6 24.30 -20.73 11.38
CA GLU A 6 25.03 -21.96 11.66
C GLU A 6 24.50 -22.69 12.91
N ARG A 7 23.79 -21.97 13.79
CA ARG A 7 23.09 -22.54 14.94
C ARG A 7 21.72 -23.11 14.55
N LEU A 8 21.01 -22.46 13.61
CA LEU A 8 19.73 -22.95 13.10
C LEU A 8 19.89 -24.24 12.29
N SER A 9 20.93 -24.37 11.47
CA SER A 9 21.16 -25.58 10.67
C SER A 9 21.43 -26.83 11.53
N ARG A 10 22.05 -26.67 12.71
CA ARG A 10 22.32 -27.75 13.67
C ARG A 10 21.07 -28.23 14.42
N LEU A 11 20.04 -27.38 14.53
CA LEU A 11 18.75 -27.72 15.16
C LEU A 11 17.81 -28.52 14.24
N HIS A 12 17.97 -28.42 12.92
CA HIS A 12 17.17 -29.20 11.95
C HIS A 12 17.72 -30.61 11.66
N GLY A 13 18.91 -30.96 12.17
CA GLY A 13 19.56 -32.27 11.95
C GLY A 13 19.23 -33.36 12.97
N LEU A 14 18.48 -33.05 14.05
CA LEU A 14 18.20 -33.99 15.14
C LEU A 14 16.69 -34.05 15.41
N GLY A 15 15.97 -34.90 14.66
CA GLY A 15 14.52 -35.06 14.85
C GLY A 15 13.87 -36.06 13.91
N THR A 16 14.14 -37.35 14.13
CA THR A 16 13.26 -38.52 13.90
C THR A 16 12.56 -38.70 12.54
N ARG A 17 13.25 -39.48 11.71
CA ARG A 17 12.77 -40.44 10.69
C ARG A 17 11.49 -41.19 11.15
N ARG A 18 10.37 -41.04 10.42
CA ARG A 18 9.27 -42.03 10.42
C ARG A 18 8.76 -42.27 9.00
N LYS A 19 8.59 -43.56 8.69
CA LYS A 19 8.46 -44.21 7.37
C LYS A 19 7.27 -43.73 6.52
N ARG A 20 7.49 -43.66 5.20
CA ARG A 20 6.46 -43.68 4.15
C ARG A 20 5.73 -45.02 4.13
N SER A 21 4.44 -45.00 3.80
CA SER A 21 3.71 -46.12 3.21
C SER A 21 2.80 -45.60 2.10
N ALA A 22 2.67 -46.40 1.05
CA ALA A 22 2.14 -46.07 -0.27
C ALA A 22 0.63 -46.33 -0.42
N SER A 23 0.11 -46.06 -1.63
CA SER A 23 -1.29 -46.01 -2.11
C SER A 23 -1.93 -44.63 -1.89
N ASP A 24 -2.60 -44.00 -2.86
CA ASP A 24 -3.34 -44.56 -3.99
C ASP A 24 -3.48 -43.58 -5.18
N ARG A 25 -3.94 -44.15 -6.28
CA ARG A 25 -3.87 -43.74 -7.69
C ARG A 25 -4.61 -42.45 -8.08
N LYS A 26 -4.09 -41.85 -9.16
CA LYS A 26 -4.71 -40.85 -10.04
C LYS A 26 -5.69 -41.53 -11.02
N PRO A 27 -6.79 -40.87 -11.41
CA PRO A 27 -7.32 -41.06 -12.76
C PRO A 27 -7.36 -39.75 -13.55
N THR A 28 -7.26 -39.96 -14.86
CA THR A 28 -7.14 -39.01 -15.96
C THR A 28 -8.47 -38.79 -16.69
N ALA A 29 -8.51 -37.66 -17.41
CA ALA A 29 -9.26 -37.38 -18.64
C ALA A 29 -10.74 -36.96 -18.54
N GLY A 30 -11.06 -35.92 -19.31
CA GLY A 30 -12.40 -35.37 -19.53
C GLY A 30 -12.33 -34.04 -20.26
N GLU A 31 -11.87 -34.06 -21.51
CA GLU A 31 -11.96 -32.95 -22.45
C GLU A 31 -13.43 -32.64 -22.78
N ALA A 32 -13.79 -31.35 -22.82
CA ALA A 32 -14.98 -30.86 -23.48
C ALA A 32 -14.69 -29.47 -24.05
N GLU A 33 -14.46 -29.41 -25.35
CA GLU A 33 -14.35 -28.19 -26.15
C GLU A 33 -15.71 -27.48 -26.30
N SER A 34 -15.71 -26.15 -26.28
CA SER A 34 -16.78 -25.31 -26.83
C SER A 34 -16.20 -23.95 -27.28
N PRO A 35 -16.79 -23.30 -28.30
CA PRO A 35 -16.01 -22.66 -29.37
C PRO A 35 -15.59 -21.22 -29.11
N ALA A 36 -14.48 -20.88 -29.78
CA ALA A 36 -13.83 -19.58 -29.80
C ALA A 36 -14.65 -18.51 -30.53
N ALA A 37 -14.85 -17.36 -29.87
CA ALA A 37 -15.10 -16.08 -30.51
C ALA A 37 -13.82 -15.24 -30.41
N SER A 38 -13.15 -15.06 -31.54
CA SER A 38 -11.91 -14.31 -31.67
C SER A 38 -12.17 -12.80 -31.57
N ALA A 39 -12.00 -12.22 -30.38
CA ALA A 39 -11.78 -10.79 -30.22
C ALA A 39 -10.26 -10.55 -30.20
N SER A 40 -9.73 -10.01 -31.28
CA SER A 40 -8.32 -9.65 -31.42
C SER A 40 -7.99 -8.48 -30.50
N PHE A 41 -7.54 -8.79 -29.29
CA PHE A 41 -6.96 -7.83 -28.35
C PHE A 41 -5.48 -7.65 -28.71
N THR A 42 -5.13 -6.52 -29.32
CA THR A 42 -3.73 -6.16 -29.55
C THR A 42 -3.06 -5.93 -28.20
N ARG A 43 -2.25 -6.90 -27.77
CA ARG A 43 -1.41 -6.80 -26.58
C ARG A 43 -0.41 -5.67 -26.80
N SER A 44 -0.64 -4.53 -26.16
CA SER A 44 0.39 -3.50 -26.04
C SER A 44 1.57 -4.10 -25.29
N THR A 45 2.71 -4.22 -25.97
CA THR A 45 3.98 -4.73 -25.40
C THR A 45 4.80 -3.60 -24.77
N ALA A 46 4.19 -2.45 -24.47
CA ALA A 46 4.87 -1.38 -23.76
C ALA A 46 5.22 -1.86 -22.33
N PRO A 47 6.48 -1.75 -21.89
CA PRO A 47 6.85 -2.15 -20.54
C PRO A 47 6.06 -1.30 -19.53
N LEU A 48 5.25 -1.97 -18.69
CA LEU A 48 4.42 -1.37 -17.63
C LEU A 48 5.24 -0.80 -16.46
N HIS A 49 6.56 -0.89 -16.51
CA HIS A 49 7.45 -0.43 -15.46
C HIS A 49 8.60 0.33 -16.11
N GLN A 50 8.42 1.64 -16.26
CA GLN A 50 9.58 2.51 -16.23
C GLN A 50 10.02 2.54 -14.76
N GLU A 51 11.05 1.76 -14.43
CA GLU A 51 11.70 1.86 -13.12
C GLU A 51 12.07 3.33 -12.92
N LEU A 52 11.39 3.98 -11.98
CA LEU A 52 11.79 5.29 -11.52
C LEU A 52 13.23 5.12 -11.01
N PRO A 53 14.19 5.97 -11.43
CA PRO A 53 15.54 5.85 -10.94
C PRO A 53 15.51 5.92 -9.41
N LEU A 54 15.83 4.79 -8.76
CA LEU A 54 16.21 4.80 -7.35
C LEU A 54 17.41 5.74 -7.29
N HIS A 55 17.19 6.96 -6.81
CA HIS A 55 18.28 7.82 -6.43
C HIS A 55 18.97 7.09 -5.30
N ALA A 56 20.11 6.46 -5.61
CA ALA A 56 21.01 5.87 -4.63
C ALA A 56 21.65 7.00 -3.83
N ASN A 57 20.84 7.72 -3.05
CA ASN A 57 21.35 8.53 -1.97
C ASN A 57 21.97 7.56 -0.99
N ALA A 58 23.24 7.77 -0.63
CA ALA A 58 23.87 7.08 0.49
C ALA A 58 22.89 7.12 1.65
N ALA A 59 22.46 5.96 2.14
CA ALA A 59 21.35 5.84 3.07
C ALA A 59 21.70 6.62 4.35
N THR A 60 21.14 7.81 4.49
CA THR A 60 21.17 8.57 5.73
C THR A 60 20.33 7.81 6.74
N THR A 61 20.99 7.33 7.80
CA THR A 61 20.31 6.65 8.92
C THR A 61 20.13 7.65 10.06
N GLY A 62 18.92 7.77 10.59
CA GLY A 62 18.63 8.68 11.68
C GLY A 62 17.17 8.61 12.11
N PRO A 63 16.79 9.37 13.15
CA PRO A 63 15.39 9.56 13.50
C PRO A 63 14.63 10.18 12.32
N ILE A 64 13.34 9.85 12.16
CA ILE A 64 12.54 10.28 11.00
C ILE A 64 12.54 11.80 10.84
N GLU A 65 12.56 12.54 11.95
CA GLU A 65 12.58 14.00 11.98
C GLU A 65 13.84 14.61 11.37
N ALA A 66 14.95 13.86 11.36
CA ALA A 66 16.19 14.27 10.71
C ALA A 66 16.24 13.87 9.23
N LEU A 67 15.44 12.89 8.82
CA LEU A 67 15.43 12.36 7.45
C LEU A 67 14.43 13.11 6.57
N THR A 68 13.32 13.57 7.14
CA THR A 68 12.30 14.27 6.38
C THR A 68 11.55 15.27 7.26
N PRO A 69 11.42 16.53 6.82
CA PRO A 69 10.65 17.52 7.54
C PRO A 69 9.18 17.13 7.65
N GLY A 70 8.63 17.34 8.82
CA GLY A 70 7.26 17.01 9.22
C GLY A 70 6.95 17.66 10.56
N ARG A 71 5.87 17.25 11.20
CA ARG A 71 5.43 17.79 12.50
C ARG A 71 5.07 16.69 13.48
N VAL A 72 5.24 17.00 14.77
CA VAL A 72 4.69 16.17 15.83
C VAL A 72 3.19 16.44 15.92
N ILE A 73 2.40 15.38 15.92
CA ILE A 73 0.98 15.41 16.24
C ILE A 73 0.85 14.98 17.70
N GLU A 74 0.30 15.86 18.53
CA GLU A 74 -0.02 15.58 19.93
C GLU A 74 -1.55 15.54 20.07
N ASN A 75 -2.06 14.47 20.66
CA ASN A 75 -3.48 14.28 20.90
C ASN A 75 -3.73 13.61 22.26
N SER A 76 -4.99 13.31 22.57
CA SER A 76 -5.40 12.71 23.85
C SER A 76 -4.78 11.34 24.14
N SER A 77 -4.21 10.67 23.13
CA SER A 77 -3.60 9.35 23.23
C SER A 77 -2.07 9.35 23.12
N GLY A 78 -1.44 10.54 23.10
CA GLY A 78 0.01 10.68 23.08
C GLY A 78 0.49 11.45 21.85
N ILE A 79 1.66 11.05 21.33
CA ILE A 79 2.32 11.72 20.21
C ILE A 79 2.64 10.76 19.07
N CYS A 80 2.54 11.22 17.84
CA CYS A 80 3.09 10.58 16.64
C CYS A 80 3.72 11.62 15.71
N TYR A 81 4.34 11.20 14.61
CA TYR A 81 4.98 12.10 13.65
C TYR A 81 4.24 12.09 12.30
N GLU A 82 4.01 13.25 11.70
CA GLU A 82 3.35 13.38 10.41
C GLU A 82 4.26 14.08 9.39
N VAL A 83 4.35 13.51 8.21
CA VAL A 83 4.95 14.13 7.02
C VAL A 83 3.83 14.40 6.02
N MET A 84 3.75 15.64 5.51
CA MET A 84 2.77 16.02 4.50
C MET A 84 3.46 16.41 3.20
N GLN A 85 2.93 15.91 2.08
CA GLN A 85 3.28 16.35 0.74
C GLN A 85 2.02 16.69 -0.05
N SER A 86 2.01 17.84 -0.73
CA SER A 86 0.90 18.28 -1.58
C SER A 86 1.33 18.29 -3.04
N TYR A 87 0.51 17.71 -3.91
CA TYR A 87 0.74 17.68 -5.36
C TYR A 87 -0.40 18.41 -6.08
N PRO A 88 -0.13 19.43 -6.91
CA PRO A 88 -1.15 20.03 -7.76
C PRO A 88 -1.80 18.95 -8.65
N LEU A 89 -3.08 19.09 -8.99
CA LEU A 89 -3.76 18.06 -9.80
C LEU A 89 -3.15 17.84 -11.19
N ALA A 90 -2.42 18.83 -11.71
CA ALA A 90 -1.66 18.73 -12.96
C ALA A 90 -0.37 17.89 -12.83
N HIS A 91 0.04 17.52 -11.61
CA HIS A 91 1.22 16.70 -11.38
C HIS A 91 1.05 15.32 -12.05
N ILE A 92 2.04 14.91 -12.82
CA ILE A 92 1.99 13.68 -13.62
C ILE A 92 2.52 12.51 -12.79
N ARG A 93 1.71 11.44 -12.68
CA ARG A 93 2.08 10.18 -12.06
C ARG A 93 1.70 9.05 -13.01
N GLY A 94 2.68 8.29 -13.48
CA GLY A 94 2.47 7.29 -14.51
C GLY A 94 2.03 7.93 -15.84
N PRO A 95 0.94 7.47 -16.47
CA PRO A 95 0.57 7.88 -17.83
C PRO A 95 -0.14 9.23 -17.93
N GLY A 96 -0.45 9.92 -16.83
CA GLY A 96 -1.23 11.15 -16.88
C GLY A 96 -1.23 11.96 -15.58
N PRO A 97 -1.93 13.11 -15.58
CA PRO A 97 -2.07 13.96 -14.40
C PRO A 97 -2.98 13.31 -13.35
N LEU A 98 -2.78 13.65 -12.08
CA LEU A 98 -3.61 13.18 -10.96
C LEU A 98 -5.09 13.55 -11.12
N SER A 99 -5.40 14.67 -11.79
CA SER A 99 -6.78 15.06 -12.13
C SER A 99 -7.55 14.00 -12.93
N THR A 100 -6.86 13.13 -13.67
CA THR A 100 -7.50 12.10 -14.51
C THR A 100 -8.45 11.21 -13.70
N LEU A 101 -8.11 10.90 -12.45
CA LEU A 101 -8.93 10.05 -11.60
C LEU A 101 -10.28 10.71 -11.25
N LEU A 102 -10.32 12.04 -11.13
CA LEU A 102 -11.53 12.78 -10.81
C LEU A 102 -12.56 12.78 -11.95
N SER A 103 -12.13 12.53 -13.18
CA SER A 103 -13.03 12.32 -14.33
C SER A 103 -13.70 10.93 -14.34
N HIS A 104 -13.38 10.08 -13.37
CA HIS A 104 -13.94 8.73 -13.23
C HIS A 104 -14.76 8.62 -11.94
N THR A 105 -15.65 7.64 -11.90
CA THR A 105 -16.42 7.33 -10.70
C THR A 105 -15.92 6.00 -10.09
N PRO A 106 -15.93 5.86 -8.75
CA PRO A 106 -15.58 4.59 -8.10
C PRO A 106 -16.41 3.38 -8.55
N SER A 107 -17.59 3.61 -9.12
CA SER A 107 -18.43 2.56 -9.74
C SER A 107 -17.68 1.73 -10.81
N LEU A 108 -16.62 2.28 -11.41
CA LEU A 108 -15.73 1.55 -12.33
C LEU A 108 -15.19 0.24 -11.73
N PHE A 109 -14.97 0.21 -10.42
CA PHE A 109 -14.46 -0.96 -9.70
C PHE A 109 -15.55 -1.97 -9.29
N HIS A 110 -16.83 -1.63 -9.40
CA HIS A 110 -17.94 -2.48 -8.94
C HIS A 110 -17.93 -3.88 -9.60
N ARG A 111 -17.59 -3.96 -10.89
CA ARG A 111 -17.53 -5.25 -11.61
C ARG A 111 -16.45 -6.20 -11.08
N PHE A 112 -15.39 -5.65 -10.50
CA PHE A 112 -14.26 -6.43 -9.96
C PHE A 112 -14.42 -6.68 -8.46
N HIS A 113 -15.12 -5.79 -7.76
CA HIS A 113 -15.31 -5.85 -6.32
C HIS A 113 -16.77 -5.52 -5.92
N PRO A 114 -17.74 -6.37 -6.30
CA PRO A 114 -19.16 -6.11 -6.05
C PRO A 114 -19.50 -6.04 -4.55
N GLN A 115 -18.71 -6.70 -3.70
CA GLN A 115 -18.89 -6.70 -2.25
C GLN A 115 -18.69 -5.34 -1.58
N TYR A 116 -17.98 -4.40 -2.22
CA TYR A 116 -17.72 -3.07 -1.64
C TYR A 116 -18.79 -2.04 -1.95
N ASN A 117 -19.87 -2.43 -2.65
CA ASN A 117 -21.03 -1.57 -2.90
C ASN A 117 -20.70 -0.20 -3.54
N LEU A 118 -19.62 -0.14 -4.34
CA LEU A 118 -19.08 1.10 -4.90
C LEU A 118 -19.95 1.73 -6.00
N GLN A 119 -21.02 1.06 -6.44
CA GLN A 119 -21.91 1.56 -7.48
C GLN A 119 -22.65 2.85 -7.09
N ASN A 120 -22.78 3.11 -5.79
CA ASN A 120 -23.43 4.32 -5.27
C ASN A 120 -22.44 5.42 -4.87
N VAL A 121 -21.13 5.18 -5.02
CA VAL A 121 -20.12 6.17 -4.70
C VAL A 121 -19.86 7.00 -5.96
N ALA A 122 -20.33 8.25 -5.93
CA ALA A 122 -20.37 9.10 -7.10
C ALA A 122 -18.99 9.62 -7.54
N GLN A 123 -18.07 9.85 -6.60
CA GLN A 123 -16.85 10.63 -6.84
C GLN A 123 -15.70 10.25 -5.93
N PHE A 124 -14.47 10.41 -6.43
CA PHE A 124 -13.25 10.19 -5.67
C PHE A 124 -12.85 11.36 -4.75
N HIS A 125 -13.53 12.52 -4.80
CA HIS A 125 -13.11 13.68 -4.01
C HIS A 125 -13.09 13.38 -2.49
N ASN A 126 -14.01 12.53 -2.01
CA ASN A 126 -14.12 12.13 -0.60
C ASN A 126 -13.41 10.81 -0.31
N ALA A 127 -12.68 10.24 -1.26
CA ALA A 127 -11.98 8.98 -1.06
C ALA A 127 -10.68 9.22 -0.28
N ALA A 128 -10.39 8.32 0.66
CA ALA A 128 -9.07 8.17 1.25
C ALA A 128 -8.35 7.00 0.56
N PHE A 129 -7.13 7.26 0.08
CA PHE A 129 -6.23 6.26 -0.48
C PHE A 129 -5.24 5.86 0.59
N ILE A 130 -5.30 4.60 1.02
CA ILE A 130 -4.52 4.11 2.16
C ILE A 130 -3.38 3.23 1.67
N ASP A 131 -2.20 3.48 2.21
CA ASP A 131 -1.01 2.63 2.08
C ASP A 131 -0.40 2.41 3.46
N THR A 132 0.13 1.22 3.73
CA THR A 132 0.66 0.88 5.06
C THR A 132 1.99 0.17 4.96
N GLU A 133 2.97 0.62 5.72
CA GLU A 133 4.21 -0.11 5.93
C GLU A 133 4.14 -0.83 7.28
N THR A 134 4.42 -2.13 7.25
CA THR A 134 4.21 -3.01 8.39
C THR A 134 5.49 -3.74 8.77
N THR A 135 5.62 -4.08 10.04
CA THR A 135 6.71 -4.94 10.51
C THR A 135 6.21 -5.94 11.55
N GLY A 136 6.81 -7.13 11.52
CA GLY A 136 6.47 -8.20 12.45
C GLY A 136 7.16 -8.00 13.80
N LEU A 137 6.44 -8.33 14.88
CA LEU A 137 6.98 -8.31 16.24
C LEU A 137 7.81 -9.56 16.59
N GLY A 138 7.88 -10.54 15.67
CA GLY A 138 8.58 -11.81 15.86
C GLY A 138 7.79 -12.80 16.71
N GLY A 139 8.11 -14.10 16.60
CA GLY A 139 7.58 -15.16 17.48
C GLY A 139 6.06 -15.36 17.46
N GLY A 140 5.33 -14.81 16.48
CA GLY A 140 3.87 -14.85 16.42
C GLY A 140 3.16 -13.77 17.26
N ALA A 141 3.89 -12.79 17.80
CA ALA A 141 3.34 -11.72 18.64
C ALA A 141 2.50 -10.68 17.87
N GLY A 142 2.45 -10.77 16.54
CA GLY A 142 1.65 -9.89 15.68
C GLY A 142 2.48 -9.06 14.70
N VAL A 143 1.79 -8.17 14.00
CA VAL A 143 2.31 -7.22 13.01
C VAL A 143 1.71 -5.86 13.36
N TYR A 144 2.50 -4.79 13.24
CA TYR A 144 2.00 -3.43 13.42
C TYR A 144 2.39 -2.54 12.22
N CYS A 145 1.55 -1.55 11.92
CA CYS A 145 1.77 -0.58 10.85
C CYS A 145 2.60 0.61 11.37
N PHE A 146 3.93 0.52 11.29
CA PHE A 146 4.80 1.60 11.78
C PHE A 146 4.68 2.89 10.96
N MET A 147 4.12 2.82 9.75
CA MET A 147 3.70 3.99 8.97
C MET A 147 2.35 3.74 8.29
N VAL A 148 1.48 4.75 8.32
CA VAL A 148 0.23 4.79 7.56
C VAL A 148 0.24 6.02 6.65
N GLY A 149 0.17 5.79 5.34
CA GLY A 149 -0.02 6.81 4.32
C GLY A 149 -1.49 6.99 3.99
N VAL A 150 -1.94 8.25 3.95
CA VAL A 150 -3.28 8.67 3.56
C VAL A 150 -3.19 9.73 2.48
N GLY A 151 -3.67 9.40 1.28
CA GLY A 151 -3.84 10.34 0.18
C GLY A 151 -5.28 10.78 0.05
N GLN A 152 -5.52 12.08 -0.13
CA GLN A 152 -6.86 12.65 -0.32
C GLN A 152 -6.82 13.78 -1.36
N PHE A 153 -7.93 13.96 -2.07
CA PHE A 153 -8.12 15.13 -2.91
C PHE A 153 -8.66 16.27 -2.06
N GLU A 154 -7.91 17.36 -1.96
CA GLU A 154 -8.21 18.46 -1.07
C GLU A 154 -8.05 19.81 -1.75
N ARG A 155 -8.74 20.80 -1.19
CA ARG A 155 -8.44 22.20 -1.47
C ARG A 155 -7.22 22.60 -0.66
N TYR A 156 -6.16 23.04 -1.34
CA TYR A 156 -4.90 23.41 -0.72
C TYR A 156 -4.38 24.74 -1.26
N GLY A 157 -3.88 25.61 -0.37
CA GLY A 157 -3.39 26.96 -0.68
C GLY A 157 -4.45 28.06 -0.79
N GLU A 158 -4.02 29.29 -1.10
CA GLU A 158 -4.86 30.50 -1.16
C GLU A 158 -5.66 30.68 -2.46
N LEU A 159 -5.35 29.90 -3.51
CA LEU A 159 -6.00 29.96 -4.84
C LEU A 159 -7.35 29.21 -4.87
N ALA A 160 -8.11 29.29 -3.79
CA ALA A 160 -9.43 28.70 -3.69
C ALA A 160 -10.49 29.64 -4.28
N GLY A 161 -10.89 29.39 -5.53
CA GLY A 161 -12.12 29.96 -6.07
C GLY A 161 -13.36 29.45 -5.31
N ALA A 162 -14.52 30.06 -5.57
CA ALA A 162 -15.79 29.85 -4.88
C ALA A 162 -16.48 28.48 -5.14
N GLN A 163 -15.76 27.45 -5.60
CA GLN A 163 -16.29 26.10 -5.83
C GLN A 163 -15.60 25.08 -4.91
N ASP A 164 -16.36 24.10 -4.41
CA ASP A 164 -15.93 23.01 -3.52
C ASP A 164 -15.03 21.96 -4.20
N GLU A 165 -14.33 22.34 -5.27
CA GLU A 165 -13.48 21.43 -6.05
C GLU A 165 -12.07 21.33 -5.45
N PRO A 166 -11.47 20.11 -5.44
CA PRO A 166 -10.11 19.94 -4.96
C PRO A 166 -9.10 20.58 -5.92
N THR A 167 -8.00 21.10 -5.38
CA THR A 167 -6.91 21.70 -6.16
C THR A 167 -5.63 20.86 -6.12
N HIS A 168 -5.52 19.97 -5.14
CA HIS A 168 -4.34 19.15 -4.90
C HIS A 168 -4.74 17.73 -4.48
N PHE A 169 -3.79 16.82 -4.68
CA PHE A 169 -3.75 15.55 -3.97
C PHE A 169 -2.76 15.69 -2.81
N VAL A 170 -3.24 15.57 -1.58
CA VAL A 170 -2.44 15.73 -0.37
C VAL A 170 -2.19 14.35 0.22
N VAL A 171 -0.92 14.04 0.45
CA VAL A 171 -0.47 12.80 1.08
C VAL A 171 0.02 13.14 2.48
N ARG A 172 -0.54 12.47 3.49
CA ARG A 172 -0.08 12.48 4.88
C ARG A 172 0.47 11.12 5.22
N GLN A 173 1.70 11.06 5.70
CA GLN A 173 2.32 9.84 6.20
C GLN A 173 2.51 10.00 7.71
N LEU A 174 1.78 9.20 8.47
CA LEU A 174 1.88 9.14 9.92
C LEU A 174 2.85 8.03 10.28
N PHE A 175 3.83 8.33 11.14
CA PHE A 175 4.88 7.44 11.59
C PHE A 175 4.77 7.22 13.10
N MET A 176 4.97 5.97 13.49
CA MET A 176 5.38 5.60 14.84
C MET A 176 6.89 5.53 14.93
N ARG A 177 7.48 6.20 15.91
CA ARG A 177 8.90 6.07 16.28
C ARG A 177 9.15 4.87 17.17
N ASN A 178 8.12 4.43 17.87
CA ASN A 178 8.10 3.20 18.67
C ASN A 178 6.65 2.69 18.78
N PRO A 179 6.43 1.41 19.11
CA PRO A 179 5.07 0.82 19.16
C PRO A 179 4.10 1.50 20.15
N GLY A 180 4.61 2.22 21.16
CA GLY A 180 3.76 2.94 22.12
C GLY A 180 2.98 4.11 21.51
N GLU A 181 3.35 4.55 20.30
CA GLU A 181 2.69 5.66 19.59
C GLU A 181 1.47 5.21 18.78
N GLU A 182 1.12 3.92 18.77
CA GLU A 182 0.02 3.38 17.97
C GLU A 182 -1.31 4.05 18.27
N SER A 183 -1.63 4.25 19.55
CA SER A 183 -2.90 4.88 19.93
C SER A 183 -2.97 6.34 19.45
N ALA A 184 -1.87 7.08 19.54
CA ALA A 184 -1.79 8.44 19.04
C ALA A 184 -1.95 8.50 17.52
N LEU A 185 -1.29 7.59 16.79
CA LEU A 185 -1.42 7.48 15.33
C LEU A 185 -2.86 7.16 14.92
N LEU A 186 -3.52 6.19 15.57
CA LEU A 186 -4.90 5.81 15.25
C LEU A 186 -5.89 6.95 15.53
N VAL A 187 -5.69 7.73 16.60
CA VAL A 187 -6.51 8.93 16.86
C VAL A 187 -6.26 10.01 15.81
N ALA A 188 -5.04 10.14 15.29
CA ALA A 188 -4.75 11.10 14.21
C ALA A 188 -5.36 10.69 12.86
N LEU A 189 -5.67 9.41 12.65
CA LEU A 189 -6.33 8.89 11.45
C LEU A 189 -7.87 9.00 11.47
N ALA A 190 -8.47 9.09 12.65
CA ALA A 190 -9.92 9.00 12.87
C ALA A 190 -10.65 10.34 12.61
#